data_AF-A0A4P7J9H0-F1
#
_entry.id   AF-A0A4P7J9H0-F1
#
_cell.length_a   1.000
_cell.length_b   1.000
_cell.length_c   1.000
_cell.angle_alpha   90.00
_cell.angle_beta   90.00
_cell.angle_gamma   90.00
#
_symmetry.space_group_name_H-M   'P 1'
#
loop_
_entity.id
_entity.type
_entity.pdbx_description
1 polymer ?
#
loop_
_entity_poly.entity_id
_entity_poly.type
_entity_poly.pdbx_seq_one_letter_code
_entity_poly.pdbx_strand_id
1 'polypeptide(L)'
;MPPPYAKRGLRPVGDHAILPSLAHPELKPAPVVACGAMANASCQDWSPPVTIDPILSASPAVQVHIAAACLAILLGPFAIYRRQRDRIHKLTGYIWIMAMMLLAGSSLTIPAHVFPIVGMFGPIHLLSIAVFYILWKGYRHIRAGRRALHAQSMRALYWNSLGIAGAFTFLPGRVMNRVFFAGAERFGYVMILLLLAGVLAHTLGQRKARRPV
;
A
#
# COMPACT_ATOMS: atom_id res chain seq x y z
N MET A 1 63.17 -52.22 42.17
CA MET A 1 63.36 -51.97 43.61
C MET A 1 63.75 -50.50 43.79
N PRO A 2 63.20 -49.82 44.82
CA PRO A 2 62.81 -48.40 44.82
C PRO A 2 63.94 -47.55 45.48
N PRO A 3 63.79 -46.28 45.90
CA PRO A 3 62.58 -45.46 45.95
C PRO A 3 62.74 -43.98 45.54
N PRO A 4 61.61 -43.26 45.53
CA PRO A 4 61.45 -41.91 45.01
C PRO A 4 61.65 -40.89 46.12
N TYR A 5 61.77 -39.61 45.73
CA TYR A 5 61.44 -38.56 46.67
C TYR A 5 60.83 -37.35 45.99
N ALA A 6 59.50 -37.35 46.04
CA ALA A 6 58.69 -36.15 46.01
C ALA A 6 58.80 -35.44 47.37
N LYS A 7 59.10 -34.13 47.35
CA LYS A 7 58.56 -33.15 48.31
C LYS A 7 58.41 -31.83 47.56
N ARG A 8 57.18 -31.31 47.42
CA ARG A 8 56.27 -30.70 48.40
C ARG A 8 56.40 -29.19 48.25
N GLY A 9 55.25 -28.56 47.99
CA GLY A 9 55.15 -27.23 47.45
C GLY A 9 55.59 -26.12 48.38
N LEU A 10 55.81 -24.97 47.75
CA LEU A 10 55.75 -23.63 48.32
C LEU A 10 55.29 -22.69 47.18
N ARG A 11 54.11 -22.09 47.35
CA ARG A 11 53.81 -20.72 46.91
C ARG A 11 53.88 -19.88 48.20
N PRO A 12 54.34 -18.61 48.20
CA PRO A 12 53.72 -17.55 47.40
C PRO A 12 54.65 -16.47 46.83
N VAL A 13 54.12 -15.78 45.81
CA VAL A 13 54.20 -14.34 45.50
C VAL A 13 55.51 -13.61 45.83
N GLY A 14 56.18 -13.11 44.78
CA GLY A 14 57.08 -11.96 44.88
C GLY A 14 58.28 -12.05 43.95
N ASP A 15 58.28 -11.16 42.96
CA ASP A 15 59.47 -10.42 42.49
C ASP A 15 60.30 -10.96 41.29
N HIS A 16 60.06 -10.25 40.18
CA HIS A 16 61.00 -9.81 39.14
C HIS A 16 61.70 -10.87 38.27
N ALA A 17 61.08 -11.13 37.11
CA ALA A 17 61.79 -11.62 35.93
C ALA A 17 61.48 -10.71 34.73
N ILE A 18 62.51 -9.98 34.33
CA ILE A 18 62.65 -9.27 33.06
C ILE A 18 62.49 -10.30 31.94
N LEU A 19 61.52 -10.08 31.05
CA LEU A 19 61.40 -10.79 29.78
C LEU A 19 61.32 -9.79 28.62
N PRO A 20 61.77 -10.20 27.42
CA PRO A 20 62.11 -9.30 26.33
C PRO A 20 60.86 -8.78 25.63
N SER A 21 60.96 -7.51 25.23
CA SER A 21 60.03 -6.76 24.38
C SER A 21 59.56 -7.60 23.17
N LEU A 22 58.36 -8.16 23.29
CA LEU A 22 57.55 -8.56 22.15
C LEU A 22 56.75 -7.34 21.73
N ALA A 23 56.95 -6.93 20.48
CA ALA A 23 56.27 -5.80 19.86
C ALA A 23 54.74 -5.93 20.01
N HIS A 24 54.18 -5.14 20.92
CA HIS A 24 52.77 -4.78 20.86
C HIS A 24 52.58 -3.82 19.69
N PRO A 25 51.61 -4.02 18.80
CA PRO A 25 51.18 -2.94 17.93
C PRO A 25 50.72 -1.80 18.85
N GLU A 26 51.34 -0.63 18.72
CA GLU A 26 50.96 0.57 19.47
C GLU A 26 49.45 0.74 19.43
N LEU A 27 48.83 0.66 20.61
CA LEU A 27 47.52 1.22 20.84
C LEU A 27 47.71 2.74 20.79
N LYS A 28 47.65 3.32 19.58
CA LYS A 28 47.60 4.77 19.41
C LYS A 28 46.45 5.30 20.29
N PRO A 29 46.67 6.28 21.18
CA PRO A 29 45.54 6.98 21.77
C PRO A 29 44.72 7.56 20.63
N ALA A 30 43.47 7.12 20.52
CA ALA A 30 42.53 7.63 19.53
C ALA A 30 42.52 9.16 19.62
N PRO A 31 42.67 9.90 18.50
CA PRO A 31 42.57 11.34 18.54
C PRO A 31 41.19 11.71 19.08
N VAL A 32 41.20 12.42 20.20
CA VAL A 32 40.03 13.00 20.86
C VAL A 32 39.53 14.21 20.06
N VAL A 33 39.33 14.08 18.74
CA VAL A 33 38.68 15.08 17.87
C VAL A 33 38.12 14.37 16.63
N ALA A 34 36.86 13.92 16.71
CA ALA A 34 35.97 13.83 15.56
C ALA A 34 34.51 13.91 16.02
N CYS A 35 34.16 15.00 16.71
CA CYS A 35 32.78 15.41 16.99
C CYS A 35 32.07 15.88 15.69
N GLY A 36 32.17 15.11 14.61
CA GLY A 36 31.64 15.45 13.28
C GLY A 36 31.46 14.29 12.29
N ALA A 37 31.93 13.07 12.59
CA ALA A 37 31.88 11.95 11.64
C ALA A 37 30.92 10.81 12.03
N MET A 38 30.28 10.89 13.21
CA MET A 38 29.34 9.86 13.71
C MET A 38 27.90 10.39 13.89
N ALA A 39 27.68 11.69 13.67
CA ALA A 39 26.39 12.35 13.88
C ALA A 39 25.37 12.14 12.74
N ASN A 40 25.73 11.37 11.70
CA ASN A 40 24.90 11.24 10.49
C ASN A 40 24.23 9.86 10.29
N ALA A 41 24.49 8.88 11.17
CA ALA A 41 23.89 7.54 11.05
C ALA A 41 22.61 7.36 11.89
N SER A 42 22.26 8.36 12.71
CA SER A 42 21.13 8.26 13.65
C SER A 42 20.15 9.43 13.59
N CYS A 43 20.40 10.41 12.71
CA CYS A 43 19.56 11.59 12.51
C CYS A 43 18.93 11.67 11.11
N GLN A 44 19.35 10.79 10.19
CA GLN A 44 18.54 10.28 9.07
C GLN A 44 18.09 8.91 9.56
N ASP A 45 16.81 8.69 9.85
CA ASP A 45 16.07 7.61 9.17
C ASP A 45 14.57 7.63 9.51
N TRP A 46 14.06 8.72 10.10
CA TRP A 46 12.60 8.96 10.07
C TRP A 46 12.23 9.47 8.68
N SER A 47 12.32 8.59 7.68
CA SER A 47 11.55 8.78 6.46
C SER A 47 10.09 8.55 6.83
N PRO A 48 9.16 9.47 6.52
CA PRO A 48 7.75 9.19 6.73
C PRO A 48 7.42 7.86 6.01
N PRO A 49 6.57 7.00 6.59
CA PRO A 49 6.16 5.75 5.95
C PRO A 49 5.47 5.98 4.59
N VAL A 50 5.12 7.25 4.30
CA VAL A 50 4.53 7.71 3.06
C VAL A 50 5.54 8.43 2.15
N THR A 51 5.82 7.86 0.98
CA THR A 51 6.61 8.51 -0.10
C THR A 51 5.83 8.52 -1.42
N ILE A 52 5.95 9.60 -2.20
CA ILE A 52 5.31 9.73 -3.53
C ILE A 52 6.22 9.24 -4.67
N ASP A 53 7.49 8.94 -4.41
CA ASP A 53 8.46 8.52 -5.43
C ASP A 53 7.96 7.34 -6.27
N PRO A 54 7.32 6.30 -5.69
CA PRO A 54 6.81 5.18 -6.48
C PRO A 54 5.76 5.57 -7.52
N ILE A 55 5.05 6.68 -7.32
CA ILE A 55 4.06 7.20 -8.27
C ILE A 55 4.77 7.95 -9.40
N LEU A 56 5.73 8.80 -9.06
CA LEU A 56 6.47 9.62 -10.02
C LEU A 56 7.35 8.77 -10.94
N SER A 57 7.90 7.68 -10.43
CA SER A 57 8.71 6.73 -11.20
C SER A 57 7.87 5.69 -11.97
N ALA A 58 6.54 5.66 -11.79
CA ALA A 58 5.68 4.70 -12.46
C ALA A 58 5.45 5.08 -13.93
N SER A 59 5.01 4.12 -14.74
CA SER A 59 4.69 4.37 -16.14
C SER A 59 3.57 5.42 -16.28
N PRO A 60 3.52 6.17 -17.40
CA PRO A 60 2.46 7.15 -17.64
C PRO A 60 1.04 6.58 -17.50
N ALA A 61 0.84 5.31 -17.91
CA ALA A 61 -0.44 4.62 -17.76
C ALA A 61 -0.87 4.49 -16.29
N VAL A 62 0.07 4.17 -15.39
CA VAL A 62 -0.20 4.08 -13.95
C VAL A 62 -0.51 5.46 -13.36
N GLN A 63 0.22 6.49 -13.75
CA GLN A 63 -0.04 7.86 -13.28
C GLN A 63 -1.43 8.35 -13.69
N VAL A 64 -1.80 8.14 -14.96
CA VAL A 64 -3.16 8.45 -15.46
C VAL A 64 -4.23 7.65 -14.72
N HIS A 65 -3.98 6.37 -14.46
CA HIS A 65 -4.89 5.52 -13.69
C HIS A 65 -5.11 6.06 -12.26
N ILE A 66 -4.03 6.41 -11.56
CA ILE A 66 -4.10 6.97 -10.21
C ILE A 66 -4.84 8.33 -10.21
N ALA A 67 -4.55 9.21 -11.17
CA ALA A 67 -5.23 10.49 -11.29
C ALA A 67 -6.74 10.32 -11.51
N ALA A 68 -7.13 9.39 -12.40
CA ALA A 68 -8.53 9.04 -12.63
C ALA A 68 -9.18 8.43 -11.38
N ALA A 69 -8.44 7.61 -10.62
CA ALA A 69 -8.92 7.02 -9.37
C ALA A 69 -9.20 8.09 -8.33
N CYS A 70 -8.28 9.02 -8.11
CA CYS A 70 -8.45 10.14 -7.20
C CYS A 70 -9.68 10.97 -7.57
N LEU A 71 -9.83 11.34 -8.85
CA LEU A 71 -10.99 12.10 -9.32
C LEU A 71 -12.30 11.33 -9.09
N ALA A 72 -12.32 10.03 -9.36
CA ALA A 72 -13.48 9.17 -9.16
C ALA A 72 -13.86 9.01 -7.66
N ILE A 73 -12.86 8.86 -6.78
CA ILE A 73 -13.06 8.74 -5.34
C ILE A 73 -13.65 10.03 -4.76
N LEU A 74 -13.14 11.19 -5.19
CA LEU A 74 -13.55 12.50 -4.69
C LEU A 74 -14.93 12.93 -5.22
N LEU A 75 -15.19 12.77 -6.52
CA LEU A 75 -16.46 13.21 -7.11
C LEU A 75 -17.62 12.23 -6.88
N GLY A 76 -17.33 10.95 -6.64
CA GLY A 76 -18.36 9.92 -6.49
C GLY A 76 -19.37 10.20 -5.38
N PRO A 77 -18.97 10.49 -4.13
CA PRO A 77 -19.88 10.79 -3.05
C PRO A 77 -20.73 12.03 -3.36
N PHE A 78 -20.12 13.06 -3.95
CA PHE A 78 -20.83 14.27 -4.34
C PHE A 78 -21.91 13.97 -5.38
N ALA A 79 -21.60 13.19 -6.43
CA ALA A 79 -22.57 12.81 -7.44
C ALA A 79 -23.71 11.91 -6.88
N ILE A 80 -23.37 10.98 -5.97
CA ILE A 80 -24.28 9.95 -5.47
C ILE A 80 -25.23 10.48 -4.39
N TYR A 81 -24.70 11.22 -3.41
CA TYR A 81 -25.40 11.62 -2.20
C TYR A 81 -26.02 13.02 -2.26
N ARG A 82 -25.73 13.81 -3.30
CA ARG A 82 -26.42 15.08 -3.52
C ARG A 82 -27.93 14.88 -3.58
N ARG A 83 -28.63 15.66 -2.77
CA ARG A 83 -30.10 15.64 -2.64
C ARG A 83 -30.80 16.16 -3.90
N GLN A 84 -30.26 17.21 -4.52
CA GLN A 84 -30.80 17.79 -5.75
C GLN A 84 -30.28 17.04 -6.99
N ARG A 85 -31.19 16.72 -7.93
CA ARG A 85 -30.89 16.06 -9.21
C ARG A 85 -31.00 17.05 -10.36
N ASP A 86 -30.20 18.10 -10.23
CA ASP A 86 -30.17 19.31 -11.05
C ASP A 86 -29.09 19.24 -12.15
N ARG A 87 -28.80 20.38 -12.79
CA ARG A 87 -27.71 20.49 -13.79
C ARG A 87 -26.35 20.15 -13.18
N ILE A 88 -26.12 20.48 -11.92
CA ILE A 88 -24.87 20.16 -11.20
C ILE A 88 -24.72 18.64 -11.05
N HIS A 89 -25.80 17.92 -10.65
CA HIS A 89 -25.77 16.46 -10.61
C HIS A 89 -25.41 15.84 -11.97
N LYS A 90 -25.95 16.37 -13.07
CA LYS A 90 -25.61 15.89 -14.42
C LYS A 90 -24.15 16.15 -14.77
N LEU A 91 -23.66 17.37 -14.54
CA LEU A 91 -22.26 17.74 -14.83
C LEU A 91 -21.28 16.87 -14.02
N THR A 92 -21.44 16.83 -12.70
CA THR A 92 -20.57 16.01 -11.85
C THR A 92 -20.70 14.52 -12.19
N GLY A 93 -21.92 14.06 -12.50
CA GLY A 93 -22.15 12.68 -12.94
C GLY A 93 -21.41 12.34 -14.24
N TYR A 94 -21.40 13.24 -15.23
CA TYR A 94 -20.65 13.03 -16.47
C TYR A 94 -19.15 13.02 -16.24
N ILE A 95 -18.62 13.98 -15.48
CA ILE A 95 -17.19 14.02 -15.14
C ILE A 95 -16.79 12.73 -14.41
N TRP A 96 -17.60 12.30 -13.44
CA TRP A 96 -17.35 11.06 -12.69
C TRP A 96 -17.41 9.80 -13.58
N ILE A 97 -18.38 9.71 -14.50
CA ILE A 97 -18.45 8.59 -15.46
C ILE A 97 -17.21 8.57 -16.36
N MET A 98 -16.78 9.72 -16.87
CA MET A 98 -15.57 9.81 -17.69
C MET A 98 -14.32 9.42 -16.89
N ALA A 99 -14.22 9.84 -15.62
CA ALA A 99 -13.15 9.40 -14.73
C ALA A 99 -13.16 7.87 -14.54
N MET A 100 -14.32 7.26 -14.34
CA MET A 100 -14.47 5.81 -14.21
C MET A 100 -14.13 5.06 -15.50
N MET A 101 -14.48 5.62 -16.67
CA MET A 101 -14.09 5.05 -17.97
C MET A 101 -12.58 5.11 -18.19
N LEU A 102 -11.95 6.24 -17.86
CA LEU A 102 -10.50 6.40 -17.95
C LEU A 102 -9.78 5.49 -16.96
N LEU A 103 -10.30 5.37 -15.73
CA LEU A 103 -9.79 4.48 -14.69
C LEU A 103 -9.82 3.01 -15.15
N ALA A 104 -10.98 2.53 -15.60
CA ALA A 104 -11.13 1.16 -16.08
C ALA A 104 -10.33 0.90 -17.36
N GLY A 105 -10.31 1.86 -18.30
CA GLY A 105 -9.58 1.75 -19.56
C GLY A 105 -8.06 1.70 -19.37
N SER A 106 -7.51 2.62 -18.56
CA SER A 106 -6.09 2.60 -18.20
C SER A 106 -5.70 1.35 -17.41
N SER A 107 -6.60 0.80 -16.59
CA SER A 107 -6.32 -0.48 -15.92
C SER A 107 -6.07 -1.63 -16.89
N LEU A 108 -6.65 -1.60 -18.09
CA LEU A 108 -6.48 -2.68 -19.07
C LEU A 108 -5.11 -2.65 -19.76
N THR A 109 -4.39 -1.52 -19.67
CA THR A 109 -3.05 -1.35 -20.25
C THR A 109 -1.94 -1.57 -19.24
N ILE A 110 -2.28 -1.74 -17.94
CA ILE A 110 -1.32 -1.96 -16.85
C ILE A 110 -1.19 -3.47 -16.62
N PRO A 111 -0.03 -4.09 -16.91
CA PRO A 111 0.15 -5.52 -16.72
C PRO A 111 -0.06 -5.97 -15.26
N ALA A 112 -0.75 -7.10 -15.08
CA ALA A 112 -0.89 -7.73 -13.78
C ALA A 112 0.40 -8.45 -13.38
N HIS A 113 1.23 -7.79 -12.58
CA HIS A 113 2.40 -8.44 -11.95
C HIS A 113 2.00 -9.30 -10.75
N VAL A 114 0.88 -8.99 -10.11
CA VAL A 114 0.37 -9.69 -8.92
C VAL A 114 -0.88 -10.47 -9.32
N PHE A 115 -0.81 -11.80 -9.24
CA PHE A 115 -1.81 -12.77 -9.69
C PHE A 115 -2.18 -12.67 -11.19
N PRO A 116 -1.24 -12.88 -12.12
CA PRO A 116 -1.57 -13.08 -13.53
C PRO A 116 -2.35 -14.40 -13.71
N ILE A 117 -3.39 -14.38 -14.53
CA ILE A 117 -4.18 -15.58 -14.89
C ILE A 117 -3.87 -15.96 -16.34
N VAL A 118 -3.94 -15.00 -17.26
CA VAL A 118 -3.69 -15.21 -18.70
C VAL A 118 -2.84 -14.07 -19.24
N GLY A 119 -1.59 -14.37 -19.60
CA GLY A 119 -0.65 -13.36 -20.10
C GLY A 119 -0.48 -12.19 -19.12
N MET A 120 -0.75 -10.97 -19.59
CA MET A 120 -0.71 -9.75 -18.75
C MET A 120 -1.98 -9.51 -17.91
N PHE A 121 -3.02 -10.33 -18.04
CA PHE A 121 -4.31 -10.11 -17.41
C PHE A 121 -4.43 -10.88 -16.08
N GLY A 122 -4.98 -10.22 -15.07
CA GLY A 122 -5.28 -10.78 -13.74
C GLY A 122 -6.68 -10.40 -13.26
N PRO A 123 -7.11 -10.80 -12.03
CA PRO A 123 -8.47 -10.59 -11.54
C PRO A 123 -8.98 -9.14 -11.60
N ILE A 124 -8.09 -8.16 -11.40
CA ILE A 124 -8.43 -6.73 -11.44
C ILE A 124 -8.88 -6.30 -12.86
N HIS A 125 -8.40 -6.97 -13.91
CA HIS A 125 -8.82 -6.66 -15.28
C HIS A 125 -10.27 -7.08 -15.53
N LEU A 126 -10.70 -8.21 -14.95
CA LEU A 126 -12.11 -8.62 -14.98
C LEU A 126 -13.00 -7.59 -14.27
N LEU A 127 -12.51 -6.98 -13.20
CA LEU A 127 -13.21 -5.89 -12.51
C LEU A 127 -13.37 -4.67 -13.43
N SER A 128 -12.38 -4.33 -14.25
CA SER A 128 -12.48 -3.25 -15.25
C SER A 128 -13.56 -3.52 -16.30
N ILE A 129 -13.68 -4.76 -16.79
CA ILE A 129 -14.78 -5.15 -17.68
C ILE A 129 -16.15 -5.02 -16.98
N ALA A 130 -16.23 -5.45 -15.72
CA ALA A 130 -17.45 -5.29 -14.92
C ALA A 130 -17.81 -3.80 -14.72
N VAL A 131 -16.83 -2.91 -14.55
CA VAL A 131 -17.06 -1.46 -14.44
C VAL A 131 -17.71 -0.93 -15.71
N PHE A 132 -17.17 -1.24 -16.90
CA PHE A 132 -17.77 -0.82 -18.17
C PHE A 132 -19.20 -1.33 -18.34
N TYR A 133 -19.45 -2.60 -17.99
CA TYR A 133 -20.78 -3.18 -18.06
C TYR A 133 -21.79 -2.50 -17.11
N ILE A 134 -21.38 -2.19 -15.88
CA ILE A 134 -22.23 -1.51 -14.90
C ILE A 134 -22.51 -0.07 -15.31
N LEU A 135 -21.52 0.64 -15.86
CA LEU A 135 -21.71 1.98 -16.43
C LEU A 135 -22.74 1.96 -17.56
N TRP A 136 -22.60 1.02 -18.50
CA TRP A 136 -23.56 0.84 -19.60
C TRP A 136 -24.96 0.54 -19.08
N LYS A 137 -25.12 -0.41 -18.15
CA LYS A 137 -26.42 -0.69 -17.52
C LYS A 137 -27.00 0.54 -16.82
N GLY A 138 -26.18 1.24 -16.05
CA GLY A 138 -26.57 2.44 -15.32
C GLY A 138 -27.06 3.55 -16.25
N TYR A 139 -26.41 3.72 -17.40
CA TYR A 139 -26.85 4.62 -18.47
C TYR A 139 -28.19 4.17 -19.08
N ARG A 140 -28.35 2.88 -19.40
CA ARG A 140 -29.63 2.34 -19.90
C ARG A 140 -30.78 2.51 -18.91
N HIS A 141 -30.53 2.38 -17.60
CA HIS A 141 -31.55 2.59 -16.58
C HIS A 141 -32.04 4.04 -16.56
N ILE A 142 -31.15 5.03 -16.64
CA ILE A 142 -31.58 6.44 -16.63
C ILE A 142 -32.29 6.82 -17.93
N ARG A 143 -31.85 6.30 -19.07
CA ARG A 143 -32.54 6.49 -20.37
C ARG A 143 -33.95 5.91 -20.38
N ALA A 144 -34.16 4.80 -19.68
CA ALA A 144 -35.47 4.18 -19.51
C ALA A 144 -36.31 4.80 -18.37
N GLY A 145 -35.91 5.93 -17.79
CA GLY A 145 -36.61 6.57 -16.68
C GLY A 145 -36.52 5.82 -15.33
N ARG A 146 -35.76 4.71 -15.26
CA ARG A 146 -35.62 3.86 -14.06
C ARG A 146 -34.59 4.43 -13.09
N ARG A 147 -34.93 5.56 -12.46
CA ARG A 147 -34.04 6.33 -11.58
C ARG A 147 -33.52 5.54 -10.38
N ALA A 148 -34.35 4.71 -9.77
CA ALA A 148 -33.96 3.87 -8.63
C ALA A 148 -32.86 2.86 -9.00
N LEU A 149 -33.00 2.19 -10.15
CA LEU A 149 -32.00 1.24 -10.66
C LEU A 149 -30.72 1.96 -11.10
N HIS A 150 -30.82 3.12 -11.75
CA HIS A 150 -29.65 3.95 -12.04
C HIS A 150 -28.86 4.27 -10.75
N ALA A 151 -29.55 4.77 -9.72
CA ALA A 151 -28.92 5.10 -8.45
C ALA A 151 -28.33 3.87 -7.74
N GLN A 152 -28.98 2.70 -7.84
CA GLN A 152 -28.43 1.44 -7.33
C GLN A 152 -27.14 1.05 -8.07
N SER A 153 -27.13 1.12 -9.40
CA SER A 153 -25.94 0.80 -10.20
C SER A 153 -24.78 1.73 -9.89
N MET A 154 -25.01 3.04 -9.78
CA MET A 154 -23.94 4.01 -9.46
C MET A 154 -23.37 3.79 -8.04
N ARG A 155 -24.23 3.51 -7.06
CA ARG A 155 -23.78 3.16 -5.69
C ARG A 155 -23.00 1.86 -5.65
N ALA A 156 -23.46 0.83 -6.36
CA ALA A 156 -22.76 -0.45 -6.44
C ALA A 156 -21.38 -0.28 -7.10
N LEU A 157 -21.30 0.53 -8.16
CA LEU A 157 -20.04 0.82 -8.83
C LEU A 157 -19.03 1.52 -7.91
N TYR A 158 -19.49 2.52 -7.14
CA TYR A 158 -18.63 3.26 -6.21
C TYR A 158 -18.18 2.40 -5.02
N TRP A 159 -19.12 1.78 -4.29
CA TRP A 159 -18.75 1.06 -3.07
C TRP A 159 -18.14 -0.30 -3.35
N ASN A 160 -18.67 -1.04 -4.33
CA ASN A 160 -18.19 -2.39 -4.58
C ASN A 160 -17.02 -2.33 -5.54
N SER A 161 -17.21 -1.83 -6.76
CA SER A 161 -16.13 -1.91 -7.76
C SER A 161 -14.94 -1.03 -7.40
N LEU A 162 -15.15 0.27 -7.14
CA LEU A 162 -14.06 1.18 -6.80
C LEU A 162 -13.46 0.87 -5.42
N GLY A 163 -14.29 0.50 -4.43
CA GLY A 163 -13.82 0.06 -3.11
C GLY A 163 -12.97 -1.22 -3.15
N ILE A 164 -13.42 -2.25 -3.86
CA ILE A 164 -12.67 -3.51 -4.04
C ILE A 164 -11.39 -3.26 -4.85
N ALA A 165 -11.45 -2.47 -5.92
CA ALA A 165 -10.27 -2.08 -6.69
C ALA A 165 -9.24 -1.37 -5.80
N GLY A 166 -9.70 -0.39 -5.01
CA GLY A 166 -8.90 0.34 -4.02
C GLY A 166 -8.22 -0.60 -3.01
N ALA A 167 -8.96 -1.56 -2.45
CA ALA A 167 -8.38 -2.58 -1.59
C ALA A 167 -7.25 -3.35 -2.30
N PHE A 168 -7.49 -3.82 -3.53
CA PHE A 168 -6.47 -4.56 -4.28
C PHE A 168 -5.21 -3.73 -4.61
N THR A 169 -5.26 -2.40 -4.59
CA THR A 169 -4.05 -1.57 -4.78
C THR A 169 -3.03 -1.69 -3.65
N PHE A 170 -3.46 -2.13 -2.45
CA PHE A 170 -2.60 -2.30 -1.28
C PHE A 170 -1.97 -3.68 -1.17
N LEU A 171 -2.14 -4.56 -2.18
CA LEU A 171 -1.40 -5.83 -2.20
C LEU A 171 0.11 -5.55 -2.23
N PRO A 172 0.92 -6.30 -1.46
CA PRO A 172 2.37 -6.20 -1.53
C PRO A 172 2.89 -6.29 -2.96
N GLY A 173 3.90 -5.49 -3.27
CA GLY A 173 4.45 -5.35 -4.62
C GLY A 173 3.77 -4.32 -5.53
N ARG A 174 2.58 -3.80 -5.17
CA ARG A 174 1.91 -2.72 -5.93
C ARG A 174 2.34 -1.31 -5.49
N VAL A 175 2.16 -0.34 -6.38
CA VAL A 175 2.60 1.05 -6.18
C VAL A 175 2.02 1.67 -4.91
N MET A 176 0.72 1.60 -4.66
CA MET A 176 0.12 2.17 -3.45
C MET A 176 0.60 1.48 -2.16
N ASN A 177 0.88 0.17 -2.18
CA ASN A 177 1.48 -0.49 -1.02
C ASN A 177 2.88 0.09 -0.70
N ARG A 178 3.72 0.30 -1.73
CA ARG A 178 5.04 0.92 -1.55
C ARG A 178 4.96 2.37 -1.09
N VAL A 179 3.95 3.10 -1.57
CA VAL A 179 3.70 4.49 -1.16
C VAL A 179 3.41 4.56 0.33
N PHE A 180 2.54 3.70 0.89
CA PHE A 180 2.06 3.83 2.28
C PHE A 180 2.77 2.94 3.30
N PHE A 181 3.41 1.86 2.86
CA PHE A 181 3.95 0.80 3.71
C PHE A 181 5.36 0.40 3.30
N ALA A 182 6.19 1.35 2.86
CA ALA A 182 7.59 1.11 2.55
C ALA A 182 8.30 0.45 3.75
N GLY A 183 8.97 -0.69 3.52
CA GLY A 183 9.62 -1.47 4.58
C GLY A 183 8.68 -2.29 5.47
N ALA A 184 7.36 -2.18 5.30
CA ALA A 184 6.36 -2.86 6.12
C ALA A 184 5.17 -3.37 5.29
N GLU A 185 5.46 -3.93 4.10
CA GLU A 185 4.48 -4.27 3.06
C GLU A 185 3.32 -5.15 3.55
N ARG A 186 3.56 -5.99 4.57
CA ARG A 186 2.57 -6.88 5.19
C ARG A 186 1.35 -6.13 5.76
N PHE A 187 1.51 -4.87 6.18
CA PHE A 187 0.38 -4.05 6.64
C PHE A 187 -0.64 -3.77 5.53
N GLY A 188 -0.24 -3.93 4.26
CA GLY A 188 -1.16 -3.92 3.13
C GLY A 188 -2.31 -4.92 3.28
N TYR A 189 -2.05 -6.12 3.83
CA TYR A 189 -3.11 -7.12 4.07
C TYR A 189 -4.13 -6.64 5.09
N VAL A 190 -3.70 -5.95 6.15
CA VAL A 190 -4.61 -5.38 7.15
C VAL A 190 -5.49 -4.33 6.50
N MET A 191 -4.91 -3.42 5.70
CA MET A 191 -5.67 -2.40 4.97
C MET A 191 -6.69 -3.02 4.01
N ILE A 192 -6.30 -4.06 3.27
CA ILE A 192 -7.21 -4.81 2.39
C ILE A 192 -8.39 -5.37 3.18
N LEU A 193 -8.13 -6.06 4.29
CA LEU A 193 -9.18 -6.65 5.13
C LEU A 193 -10.14 -5.59 5.67
N LEU A 194 -9.63 -4.45 6.14
CA LEU A 194 -10.44 -3.34 6.63
C LEU A 194 -11.33 -2.75 5.52
N LEU A 195 -10.77 -2.49 4.35
CA LEU A 195 -11.51 -1.94 3.22
C LEU A 195 -12.58 -2.91 2.72
N LEU A 196 -12.24 -4.20 2.56
CA LEU A 196 -13.19 -5.22 2.13
C LEU A 196 -14.29 -5.45 3.18
N ALA A 197 -13.95 -5.46 4.48
CA ALA A 197 -14.93 -5.53 5.56
C ALA A 197 -15.87 -4.31 5.54
N GLY A 198 -15.33 -3.11 5.33
CA GLY A 198 -16.13 -1.88 5.17
C GLY A 198 -17.09 -1.96 3.97
N VAL A 199 -16.61 -2.40 2.81
CA VAL A 199 -17.44 -2.60 1.61
C VAL A 199 -18.53 -3.66 1.86
N LEU A 200 -18.19 -4.77 2.51
CA LEU A 200 -19.13 -5.83 2.84
C LEU A 200 -20.19 -5.33 3.82
N ALA A 201 -19.79 -4.70 4.92
CA ALA A 201 -20.68 -4.15 5.93
C ALA A 201 -21.65 -3.12 5.31
N HIS A 202 -21.13 -2.20 4.49
CA HIS A 202 -21.96 -1.24 3.78
C HIS A 202 -22.95 -1.95 2.84
N THR A 203 -22.51 -2.94 2.07
CA THR A 203 -23.39 -3.68 1.15
C THR A 203 -24.48 -4.46 1.87
N LEU A 204 -24.17 -5.10 3.00
CA LEU A 204 -25.15 -5.82 3.82
C LEU A 204 -26.15 -4.86 4.48
N GLY A 205 -25.69 -3.72 4.99
CA GLY A 205 -26.55 -2.67 5.54
C GLY A 205 -27.55 -2.13 4.50
N GLN A 206 -27.09 -1.91 3.27
CA GLN A 206 -27.94 -1.48 2.15
C GLN A 206 -28.98 -2.55 1.76
N ARG A 207 -28.66 -3.85 1.88
CA ARG A 207 -29.63 -4.93 1.61
C ARG A 207 -30.69 -5.01 2.71
N LYS A 208 -30.27 -4.89 3.98
CA LYS A 208 -31.19 -4.92 5.13
C LYS A 208 -32.18 -3.76 5.05
N ALA A 209 -31.73 -2.56 4.73
CA ALA A 209 -32.57 -1.37 4.57
C ALA A 209 -33.59 -1.46 3.41
N ARG A 210 -33.48 -2.45 2.52
CA ARG A 210 -34.36 -2.63 1.36
C ARG A 210 -35.34 -3.80 1.49
N ARG A 211 -35.24 -4.61 2.54
CA ARG A 211 -36.22 -5.67 2.80
C ARG A 211 -37.48 -5.01 3.40
N PRO A 212 -38.66 -5.08 2.75
CA PRO A 212 -39.90 -4.69 3.39
C PRO A 212 -40.14 -5.61 4.60
N VAL A 213 -40.50 -5.00 5.74
CA VAL A 213 -40.95 -5.71 6.95
C VAL A 213 -42.34 -6.29 6.69
#